data_AF-A0A3N5UZU7-F1
#
_entry.id   AF-A0A3N5UZU7-F1
#
_cell.length_a   1.000
_cell.length_b   1.000
_cell.length_c   1.000
_cell.angle_alpha   90.00
_cell.angle_beta   90.00
_cell.angle_gamma   90.00
#
_symmetry.space_group_name_H-M   'P 1'
#
loop_
_entity.id
_entity.type
_entity.pdbx_description
1 polymer ?
#
loop_
_entity_poly.entity_id
_entity_poly.type
_entity_poly.pdbx_seq_one_letter_code
_entity_poly.pdbx_strand_id
1 'polypeptide(L)'
;METKPASRTPILIWLIASQLLALASLIFWLLAAGLSVMAFDAGVTQEAWNFVIAVWAYPIWPIAFTLAAWIAYARKKDKLAAILTTLTFLPVLVLILIIMLSSFSGPVRL
;
A
#
# COMPACT_ATOMS: atom_id res chain seq x y z
N MET A 1 -25.66 3.64 -34.88
CA MET A 1 -25.40 2.61 -33.86
C MET A 1 -25.17 3.33 -32.54
N GLU A 2 -26.14 3.28 -31.63
CA GLU A 2 -26.05 3.94 -30.33
C GLU A 2 -25.20 3.05 -29.40
N THR A 3 -23.98 3.48 -29.08
CA THR A 3 -23.08 2.71 -28.22
C THR A 3 -23.57 2.79 -26.78
N LYS A 4 -24.03 1.66 -26.23
CA LYS A 4 -24.44 1.53 -24.83
C LYS A 4 -23.35 2.10 -23.90
N PRO A 5 -23.69 2.99 -22.95
CA PRO A 5 -22.71 3.53 -22.02
C PRO A 5 -22.04 2.40 -21.23
N ALA A 6 -20.71 2.44 -21.12
CA ALA A 6 -19.95 1.45 -20.38
C ALA A 6 -20.40 1.42 -18.90
N SER A 7 -20.61 0.22 -18.36
CA SER A 7 -21.03 0.05 -16.96
C SER A 7 -19.90 0.45 -16.02
N ARG A 8 -20.22 1.25 -15.00
CA ARG A 8 -19.29 1.72 -13.96
C ARG A 8 -19.20 0.76 -12.77
N THR A 9 -20.04 -0.28 -12.75
CA THR A 9 -20.13 -1.26 -11.66
C THR A 9 -18.82 -1.98 -11.38
N PRO A 10 -18.04 -2.45 -12.39
CA PRO A 10 -16.78 -3.13 -12.12
C PRO A 10 -15.77 -2.25 -11.37
N ILE A 11 -15.76 -0.95 -11.67
CA ILE A 11 -14.85 0.02 -11.03
C ILE A 11 -15.28 0.26 -9.58
N LEU A 12 -16.59 0.34 -9.33
CA LEU A 12 -17.11 0.44 -7.96
C LEU A 12 -16.77 -0.80 -7.13
N ILE A 13 -16.95 -1.99 -7.69
CA ILE A 13 -16.55 -3.25 -7.04
C ILE A 13 -15.06 -3.23 -6.74
N TRP A 14 -14.23 -2.81 -7.69
CA TRP A 14 -12.77 -2.72 -7.50
C TRP A 14 -12.38 -1.72 -6.41
N LEU A 15 -13.03 -0.54 -6.34
CA LEU A 15 -12.82 0.44 -5.28
C LEU A 15 -13.14 -0.13 -3.89
N ILE A 16 -14.28 -0.81 -3.76
CA ILE A 16 -14.71 -1.38 -2.48
C ILE A 16 -13.79 -2.52 -2.08
N ALA A 17 -13.54 -3.48 -2.99
CA ALA A 17 -12.65 -4.61 -2.73
C ALA A 17 -11.24 -4.13 -2.36
N SER A 18 -10.71 -3.12 -3.07
CA SER A 18 -9.38 -2.59 -2.79
C SER A 18 -9.28 -1.99 -1.40
N GLN A 19 -10.33 -1.31 -0.95
CA GLN A 19 -10.37 -0.65 0.35
C GLN A 19 -10.51 -1.65 1.49
N LEU A 20 -11.25 -2.74 1.29
CA LEU A 20 -11.28 -3.84 2.24
C LEU A 20 -9.91 -4.51 2.37
N LEU A 21 -9.20 -4.71 1.25
CA LEU A 21 -7.83 -5.24 1.27
C LEU A 21 -6.84 -4.27 1.95
N ALA A 22 -6.97 -2.97 1.70
CA ALA A 22 -6.14 -1.95 2.36
C ALA A 22 -6.43 -1.86 3.87
N LEU A 23 -7.68 -2.03 4.30
CA LEU A 23 -8.02 -2.13 5.72
C LEU A 23 -7.45 -3.40 6.33
N ALA A 24 -7.54 -4.54 5.64
CA ALA A 24 -6.95 -5.79 6.10
C ALA A 24 -5.43 -5.68 6.23
N SER A 25 -4.75 -4.97 5.33
CA SER A 25 -3.30 -4.76 5.43
C SER A 25 -2.90 -3.91 6.64
N LEU A 26 -3.78 -3.04 7.14
CA LEU A 26 -3.52 -2.28 8.38
C LEU A 26 -3.41 -3.18 9.61
N ILE A 27 -4.05 -4.36 9.62
CA ILE A 27 -3.91 -5.33 10.72
C ILE A 27 -2.47 -5.81 10.81
N PHE A 28 -1.86 -6.17 9.68
CA PHE A 28 -0.45 -6.56 9.62
C PHE A 28 0.48 -5.40 9.92
N TRP A 29 0.12 -4.19 9.47
CA TRP A 29 0.87 -2.98 9.81
C TRP A 29 0.88 -2.70 11.31
N LEU A 30 -0.22 -2.89 12.04
CA LEU A 30 -0.25 -2.68 13.49
C LEU A 30 0.76 -3.58 14.21
N LEU A 31 0.90 -4.83 13.78
CA LEU A 31 1.92 -5.75 14.29
C LEU A 31 3.33 -5.22 13.98
N ALA A 32 3.58 -4.81 12.73
CA ALA A 32 4.87 -4.26 12.32
C ALA A 32 5.21 -2.96 13.08
N ALA A 33 4.24 -2.09 13.32
CA ALA A 33 4.41 -0.86 14.07
C ALA A 33 4.82 -1.16 15.53
N GLY A 34 4.16 -2.11 16.18
CA GLY A 34 4.51 -2.56 17.53
C GLY A 34 5.91 -3.19 17.60
N LEU A 35 6.27 -4.02 16.62
CA LEU A 35 7.62 -4.60 16.56
C LEU A 35 8.69 -3.55 16.22
N SER A 36 8.34 -2.53 15.44
CA SER A 36 9.32 -1.53 14.99
C SER A 36 9.94 -0.75 16.13
N VAL A 37 9.15 -0.41 17.16
CA VAL A 37 9.64 0.39 18.30
C VAL A 37 10.62 -0.39 19.18
N MET A 38 10.59 -1.73 19.15
CA MET A 38 11.58 -2.58 19.83
C MET A 38 12.98 -2.44 19.24
N ALA A 39 13.13 -1.85 18.04
CA ALA A 39 14.44 -1.53 17.50
C ALA A 39 15.23 -0.55 18.40
N PHE A 40 14.54 0.24 19.22
CA PHE A 40 15.19 1.14 20.18
C PHE A 40 15.76 0.40 21.41
N ASP A 41 15.38 -0.86 21.66
CA ASP A 41 15.93 -1.66 22.76
C ASP A 41 17.42 -1.96 22.56
N ALA A 42 17.88 -2.01 21.30
CA ALA A 42 19.28 -2.14 20.93
C ALA A 42 20.05 -0.80 20.94
N GLY A 43 19.37 0.31 21.21
CA GLY A 43 19.92 1.67 21.26
C GLY A 43 19.13 2.68 20.39
N VAL A 44 19.16 3.95 20.79
CA VAL A 44 18.57 5.04 20.02
C VAL A 44 19.57 5.52 18.97
N THR A 45 19.55 4.86 17.80
CA THR A 45 20.42 5.19 16.67
C THR A 45 19.62 5.76 15.50
N GLN A 46 20.31 6.33 14.52
CA GLN A 46 19.67 6.85 13.31
C GLN A 46 18.98 5.73 12.51
N GLU A 47 19.54 4.52 12.52
CA GLU A 47 18.99 3.35 11.84
C GLU A 47 17.66 2.91 12.47
N ALA A 48 17.58 2.89 13.81
CA ALA A 48 16.35 2.59 14.52
C ALA A 48 15.24 3.62 14.20
N TRP A 49 15.60 4.92 14.19
CA TRP A 49 14.67 5.97 13.76
C TRP A 49 14.21 5.80 12.32
N ASN A 50 15.12 5.56 11.39
CA ASN A 50 14.79 5.36 9.98
C ASN A 50 13.83 4.18 9.80
N PHE A 51 14.06 3.07 10.52
CA PHE A 51 13.20 1.89 10.48
C PHE A 51 11.79 2.19 10.99
N VAL A 52 11.66 2.81 12.17
CA VAL A 52 10.37 3.16 12.76
C VAL A 52 9.62 4.14 11.87
N ILE A 53 10.28 5.20 11.39
CA ILE A 53 9.65 6.18 10.49
C ILE A 53 9.16 5.50 9.21
N ALA A 54 9.96 4.61 8.60
CA ALA A 54 9.57 3.90 7.40
C ALA A 54 8.33 3.02 7.61
N VAL A 55 8.26 2.28 8.73
CA VAL A 55 7.10 1.44 9.08
C VAL A 55 5.86 2.30 9.34
N TRP A 56 6.00 3.38 10.11
CA TRP A 56 4.89 4.26 10.47
C TRP A 56 4.37 5.12 9.32
N ALA A 57 5.17 5.35 8.29
CA ALA A 57 4.75 6.04 7.08
C ALA A 57 3.77 5.22 6.22
N TYR A 58 3.74 3.88 6.38
CA TYR A 58 2.91 2.98 5.58
C TYR A 58 1.45 3.42 5.39
N PRO A 59 0.65 3.70 6.44
CA PRO A 59 -0.77 4.04 6.31
C PRO A 59 -1.04 5.34 5.55
N ILE A 60 -0.07 6.27 5.49
CA ILE A 60 -0.26 7.56 4.80
C ILE A 60 -0.56 7.32 3.31
N TRP A 61 0.13 6.38 2.69
CA TRP A 61 0.00 6.07 1.27
C TRP A 61 -1.38 5.53 0.86
N PRO A 62 -1.88 4.41 1.42
CA PRO A 62 -3.19 3.87 1.06
C PRO A 62 -4.32 4.85 1.40
N ILE A 63 -4.21 5.64 2.48
CA ILE A 63 -5.19 6.68 2.81
C ILE A 63 -5.25 7.73 1.69
N ALA A 64 -4.10 8.28 1.28
CA ALA A 64 -4.04 9.32 0.25
C ALA A 64 -4.62 8.83 -1.09
N PHE A 65 -4.22 7.63 -1.53
CA PHE A 65 -4.69 7.06 -2.80
C PHE A 65 -6.16 6.63 -2.75
N THR A 66 -6.64 6.14 -1.61
CA THR A 66 -8.08 5.85 -1.40
C THR A 66 -8.91 7.12 -1.59
N LEU A 67 -8.55 8.21 -0.91
CA LEU A 67 -9.27 9.48 -1.03
C LEU A 67 -9.25 10.00 -2.47
N ALA A 68 -8.09 9.99 -3.11
CA ALA A 68 -7.94 10.41 -4.49
C ALA A 68 -8.79 9.55 -5.46
N ALA A 69 -8.85 8.23 -5.25
CA ALA A 69 -9.61 7.31 -6.08
C ALA A 69 -11.13 7.57 -5.97
N TRP A 70 -11.65 7.79 -4.76
CA TRP A 70 -13.05 8.14 -4.55
C TRP A 70 -13.41 9.51 -5.15
N ILE A 71 -12.53 10.51 -5.02
CA ILE A 71 -12.72 11.82 -5.65
C ILE A 71 -12.75 11.68 -7.18
N ALA A 72 -11.87 10.88 -7.77
CA ALA A 72 -11.86 10.62 -9.21
C ALA A 72 -13.14 9.92 -9.66
N TYR A 73 -13.61 8.93 -8.91
CA TYR A 73 -14.87 8.21 -9.18
C TYR A 73 -16.08 9.15 -9.11
N ALA A 74 -16.16 10.02 -8.09
CA ALA A 74 -17.22 11.01 -7.95
C ALA A 74 -17.24 12.00 -9.12
N ARG A 75 -16.06 12.37 -9.65
CA ARG A 75 -15.90 13.25 -10.82
C ARG A 75 -16.07 12.53 -12.17
N LYS A 76 -16.61 11.31 -12.18
CA LYS A 76 -16.80 10.46 -13.37
C LYS A 76 -15.50 10.16 -14.14
N LYS A 77 -14.33 10.27 -13.48
CA LYS A 77 -13.01 9.94 -14.05
C LYS A 77 -12.66 8.48 -13.76
N ASP A 78 -13.41 7.59 -14.38
CA ASP A 78 -13.41 6.15 -14.11
C ASP A 78 -12.04 5.47 -14.28
N LYS A 79 -11.33 5.77 -15.38
CA LYS A 79 -9.96 5.26 -15.60
C LYS A 79 -9.00 5.70 -14.50
N LEU A 80 -9.08 6.97 -14.09
CA LEU A 80 -8.23 7.50 -13.04
C LEU A 80 -8.55 6.87 -11.68
N ALA A 81 -9.83 6.67 -11.36
CA ALA A 81 -10.24 5.98 -10.13
C ALA A 81 -9.66 4.55 -10.06
N ALA A 82 -9.73 3.81 -11.17
CA ALA A 82 -9.15 2.46 -11.27
C ALA A 82 -7.63 2.45 -11.10
N ILE A 83 -6.91 3.43 -11.67
CA ILE A 83 -5.46 3.55 -11.50
C ILE A 83 -5.12 3.88 -10.05
N LEU A 84 -5.76 4.90 -9.47
CA LEU A 84 -5.47 5.37 -8.11
C LEU A 84 -5.73 4.30 -7.06
N THR A 85 -6.83 3.55 -7.18
CA THR A 85 -7.14 2.49 -6.22
C THR A 85 -6.18 1.30 -6.33
N THR A 86 -5.59 1.05 -7.50
CA THR A 86 -4.53 0.04 -7.65
C THR A 86 -3.22 0.52 -7.03
N LEU A 87 -2.92 1.82 -7.10
CA LEU A 87 -1.72 2.41 -6.49
C LEU A 87 -1.73 2.38 -4.96
N THR A 88 -2.89 2.16 -4.33
CA THR A 88 -3.01 1.84 -2.90
C THR A 88 -2.10 0.67 -2.49
N PHE A 89 -1.87 -0.30 -3.38
CA PHE A 89 -1.06 -1.49 -3.12
C PHE A 89 0.45 -1.31 -3.38
N LEU A 90 0.86 -0.18 -3.96
CA LEU A 90 2.25 0.02 -4.38
C LEU A 90 3.28 -0.19 -3.25
N PRO A 91 3.08 0.29 -2.01
CA PRO A 91 4.05 0.07 -0.93
C PRO A 91 4.23 -1.41 -0.60
N VAL A 92 3.15 -2.18 -0.63
CA VAL A 92 3.19 -3.63 -0.39
C VAL A 92 3.97 -4.34 -1.52
N LEU A 93 3.71 -3.96 -2.77
CA LEU A 93 4.44 -4.51 -3.93
C LEU A 93 5.93 -4.19 -3.88
N VAL A 94 6.30 -2.96 -3.51
CA VAL A 94 7.69 -2.53 -3.35
C VAL A 94 8.35 -3.32 -2.22
N LEU A 95 7.69 -3.50 -1.07
CA LEU A 95 8.20 -4.29 0.03
C LEU A 95 8.45 -5.76 -0.39
N ILE A 96 7.48 -6.38 -1.06
CA ILE A 96 7.61 -7.76 -1.57
C ILE A 96 8.80 -7.84 -2.53
N LEU A 97 8.96 -6.88 -3.44
CA LEU A 97 10.08 -6.82 -4.37
C LEU A 97 11.42 -6.73 -3.65
N ILE A 98 11.54 -5.86 -2.64
CA ILE A 98 12.77 -5.73 -1.83
C ILE A 98 13.11 -7.05 -1.14
N ILE A 99 12.11 -7.71 -0.51
CA ILE A 99 12.29 -8.99 0.16
C ILE A 99 12.77 -10.07 -0.82
N MET A 100 12.17 -10.12 -2.02
CA MET A 100 12.60 -11.05 -3.07
C MET A 100 14.05 -10.78 -3.48
N LEU A 101 14.39 -9.53 -3.81
CA LEU A 101 15.74 -9.15 -4.22
C LEU A 101 16.80 -9.43 -3.14
N SER A 102 16.49 -9.18 -1.87
CA SER A 102 17.38 -9.50 -0.74
C SER A 102 17.55 -11.01 -0.54
N SER A 103 16.52 -11.80 -0.83
CA SER A 103 16.58 -13.26 -0.69
C SER A 103 17.51 -13.91 -1.72
N PHE A 104 17.62 -13.31 -2.92
CA PHE A 104 18.54 -13.79 -3.97
C PHE A 104 20.00 -13.37 -3.74
N SER A 105 20.25 -12.39 -2.87
CA SER A 105 21.59 -11.86 -2.58
C SER A 105 22.22 -12.41 -1.28
N GLY A 106 21.66 -13.50 -0.74
CA GLY A 106 22.25 -14.24 0.38
C GLY A 106 23.68 -14.76 0.09
N PRO A 107 24.51 -15.01 1.12
CA PRO A 107 25.96 -15.08 0.97
C PRO A 107 26.39 -16.27 0.11
N VAL A 108 27.24 -16.00 -0.89
CA VAL A 108 28.14 -17.03 -1.45
C VAL A 108 29.00 -17.50 -0.29
N ARG A 109 28.68 -18.68 0.25
CA ARG A 109 29.52 -19.36 1.24
C ARG A 109 30.84 -19.73 0.54
N LEU A 110 31.92 -19.02 0.87
CA LEU A 110 33.30 -19.43 0.63
C LEU A 110 33.90 -19.90 1.96
#